data_AF-A0A932FB54-F1
#
_entry.id   AF-A0A932FB54-F1
#
_cell.length_a   1.000
_cell.length_b   1.000
_cell.length_c   1.000
_cell.angle_alpha   90.00
_cell.angle_beta   90.00
_cell.angle_gamma   90.00
#
_symmetry.space_group_name_H-M   'P 1'
#
loop_
_entity.id
_entity.type
_entity.pdbx_description
1 polymer ?
#
loop_
_entity_poly.entity_id
_entity_poly.type
_entity_poly.pdbx_seq_one_letter_code
_entity_poly.pdbx_strand_id
1 'polypeptide(L)'
;MKHLQSFPDARKQTVMQRIMSLKPSKSLVSDGDHDFEKTVLKLRRDGFRQIELQRHDTAFSTLWYRKGRSLLGLAAGDVAMALWELEESRASTTVMTWRV
;
A
#
# COMPACT_ATOMS: atom_id res chain seq x y z
N MET A 1 -19.65 -14.57 13.90
CA MET A 1 -18.43 -13.80 13.54
C MET A 1 -18.40 -13.63 12.02
N LYS A 2 -18.58 -12.42 11.50
CA LYS A 2 -18.39 -12.17 10.06
C LYS A 2 -16.92 -12.38 9.76
N HIS A 3 -16.60 -13.44 9.02
CA HIS A 3 -15.25 -13.68 8.51
C HIS A 3 -14.70 -12.36 7.96
N LEU A 4 -13.51 -11.98 8.40
CA LEU A 4 -12.71 -10.94 7.74
C LEU A 4 -12.60 -11.40 6.29
N GLN A 5 -13.47 -10.88 5.41
CA GLN A 5 -13.45 -11.24 4.00
C GLN A 5 -12.04 -10.91 3.50
N SER A 6 -11.27 -11.95 3.21
CA SER A 6 -9.96 -11.80 2.61
C SER A 6 -10.10 -10.98 1.35
N PHE A 7 -9.12 -10.12 1.08
CA PHE A 7 -9.08 -9.43 -0.19
C PHE A 7 -8.97 -10.50 -1.30
N PRO A 8 -9.89 -10.56 -2.27
CA PRO A 8 -9.92 -11.70 -3.21
C PRO A 8 -8.61 -11.85 -3.98
N ASP A 9 -8.07 -13.07 -4.04
CA ASP A 9 -6.75 -13.34 -4.64
C ASP A 9 -6.65 -12.89 -6.10
N ALA A 10 -7.71 -13.12 -6.89
CA ALA A 10 -7.77 -12.65 -8.28
C ALA A 10 -7.61 -11.11 -8.37
N ARG A 11 -8.25 -10.37 -7.45
CA ARG A 11 -8.13 -8.91 -7.40
C ARG A 11 -6.76 -8.47 -6.91
N LYS A 12 -6.17 -9.19 -5.94
CA LYS A 12 -4.80 -8.96 -5.48
C LYS A 12 -3.83 -9.07 -6.64
N GLN A 13 -3.93 -10.14 -7.43
CA GLN A 13 -3.08 -10.38 -8.59
C GLN A 13 -3.24 -9.29 -9.66
N THR A 14 -4.47 -8.83 -9.95
CA THR A 14 -4.70 -7.70 -10.85
C THR A 14 -4.06 -6.40 -10.35
N VAL A 15 -4.18 -6.11 -9.05
CA VAL A 15 -3.54 -4.94 -8.44
C VAL A 15 -2.02 -5.02 -8.55
N MET A 16 -1.44 -6.18 -8.20
CA MET A 16 0.00 -6.43 -8.28
C MET A 16 0.53 -6.26 -9.72
N GLN A 17 -0.13 -6.86 -10.70
CA GLN A 17 0.27 -6.71 -12.11
C GLN A 17 0.26 -5.24 -12.55
N ARG A 18 -0.78 -4.48 -12.16
CA ARG A 18 -0.86 -3.06 -12.50
C ARG A 18 0.26 -2.24 -11.87
N ILE A 19 0.51 -2.38 -10.57
CA ILE A 19 1.57 -1.58 -9.91
C ILE A 19 2.98 -1.98 -10.39
N MET A 20 3.18 -3.23 -10.82
CA MET A 20 4.45 -3.66 -11.45
C MET A 20 4.61 -3.12 -12.88
N SER A 21 3.51 -2.87 -13.59
CA SER A 21 3.52 -2.31 -14.95
C SER A 21 3.56 -0.78 -15.00
N LEU A 22 3.31 -0.09 -13.88
CA LEU A 22 3.15 1.36 -13.81
C LEU A 22 4.15 1.98 -12.84
N LYS A 23 4.71 3.13 -13.21
CA LYS A 23 5.43 3.97 -12.23
C LYS A 23 4.43 4.54 -11.21
N PRO A 24 4.81 4.64 -9.93
CA PRO A 24 3.97 5.28 -8.93
C PRO A 24 3.71 6.74 -9.30
N SER A 25 2.46 7.16 -9.13
CA SER A 25 2.03 8.55 -9.35
C SER A 25 2.64 9.52 -8.32
N LYS A 26 2.95 9.01 -7.13
CA LYS A 26 3.73 9.71 -6.10
C LYS A 26 4.62 8.71 -5.38
N SER A 27 5.84 9.15 -5.07
CA SER A 27 6.78 8.47 -4.18
C SER A 27 7.31 9.49 -3.17
N LEU A 28 7.22 9.19 -1.88
CA LEU A 28 7.69 10.04 -0.79
C LEU A 28 8.57 9.21 0.14
N VAL A 29 9.77 9.70 0.44
CA VAL A 29 10.67 9.12 1.43
C VAL A 29 10.62 9.97 2.69
N SER A 30 10.64 9.33 3.86
CA SER A 30 10.69 10.00 5.16
C SER A 30 11.65 9.25 6.07
N ASP A 31 12.53 10.01 6.71
CA ASP A 31 13.48 9.51 7.69
C ASP A 31 12.92 9.75 9.09
N GLY A 32 12.59 8.67 9.80
CA GLY A 32 12.03 8.77 11.14
C GLY A 32 11.56 7.44 11.68
N ASP A 33 11.91 7.17 12.94
CA ASP A 33 11.68 5.88 13.61
C ASP A 33 10.21 5.43 13.65
N HIS A 34 9.26 6.36 13.48
CA HIS A 34 7.82 6.12 13.60
C HIS A 34 7.01 6.49 12.35
N ASP A 35 7.68 6.79 11.24
CA ASP A 35 6.99 7.28 10.04
C ASP A 35 6.20 6.18 9.34
N PHE A 36 6.61 4.93 9.51
CA PHE A 36 5.88 3.78 9.04
C PHE A 36 4.54 3.60 9.77
N GLU A 37 4.54 3.59 11.10
CA GLU A 37 3.34 3.45 11.92
C GLU A 37 2.36 4.59 11.66
N LYS A 38 2.86 5.83 11.60
CA LYS A 38 2.05 7.01 11.24
C LYS A 38 1.42 6.85 9.86
N THR A 39 2.17 6.34 8.89
CA THR A 39 1.68 6.06 7.54
C THR A 39 0.57 5.01 7.56
N VAL A 40 0.78 3.88 8.24
CA VAL A 40 -0.22 2.81 8.36
C VAL A 40 -1.51 3.33 9.02
N LEU A 41 -1.40 4.11 10.10
CA LEU A 41 -2.54 4.72 10.76
C LEU A 41 -3.28 5.70 9.84
N LYS A 42 -2.54 6.50 9.07
CA LYS A 42 -3.13 7.43 8.08
C LYS A 42 -3.87 6.67 6.97
N LEU A 43 -3.28 5.62 6.39
CA LEU A 43 -3.93 4.80 5.36
C LEU A 43 -5.23 4.18 5.87
N ARG A 44 -5.22 3.63 7.09
CA ARG A 44 -6.42 3.08 7.72
C ARG A 44 -7.49 4.15 7.92
N ARG A 45 -7.13 5.32 8.46
CA ARG A 45 -8.02 6.46 8.66
C ARG A 45 -8.64 6.94 7.33
N ASP A 46 -7.84 6.94 6.27
CA ASP A 46 -8.24 7.40 4.94
C ASP A 46 -9.07 6.34 4.16
N GLY A 47 -9.38 5.21 4.81
CA GLY A 47 -10.30 4.19 4.30
C GLY A 47 -9.66 3.14 3.40
N PHE A 48 -8.32 3.07 3.36
CA PHE A 48 -7.63 1.98 2.69
C PHE A 48 -7.76 0.68 3.50
N ARG A 49 -7.85 -0.44 2.78
CA ARG A 49 -7.82 -1.79 3.37
C ARG A 49 -6.52 -2.46 3.01
N GLN A 50 -5.86 -3.05 4.02
CA GLN A 50 -4.64 -3.80 3.80
C GLN A 50 -4.94 -5.04 2.97
N ILE A 51 -4.12 -5.27 1.95
CA ILE A 51 -4.22 -6.42 1.06
C ILE A 51 -3.06 -7.39 1.25
N GLU A 52 -1.90 -6.90 1.71
CA GLU A 52 -0.72 -7.72 1.92
C GLU A 52 0.24 -7.10 2.94
N LEU A 53 0.99 -7.95 3.64
CA LEU A 53 2.19 -7.63 4.40
C LEU A 53 3.27 -8.60 3.92
N GLN A 54 4.39 -8.07 3.42
CA GLN A 54 5.54 -8.88 3.02
C GLN A 54 6.72 -8.51 3.89
N ARG A 55 7.41 -9.51 4.42
CA ARG A 55 8.65 -9.36 5.17
C ARG A 55 9.81 -9.81 4.31
N HIS A 56 10.87 -9.02 4.32
CA HIS A 56 12.19 -9.32 3.77
C HIS A 56 13.22 -9.25 4.92
N ASP A 57 14.49 -9.50 4.62
CA ASP A 57 15.54 -9.61 5.65
C ASP A 57 15.73 -8.30 6.42
N THR A 58 15.82 -7.17 5.70
CA THR A 58 16.04 -5.82 6.26
C THR A 58 14.90 -4.85 5.98
N ALA A 59 13.79 -5.35 5.44
CA ALA A 59 12.68 -4.52 5.00
C ALA A 59 11.35 -5.23 5.20
N PHE A 60 10.27 -4.46 5.26
CA PHE A 60 8.94 -5.02 5.10
C PHE A 60 8.02 -4.02 4.41
N SER A 61 7.07 -4.52 3.64
CA SER A 61 6.14 -3.72 2.89
C SER A 61 4.71 -4.07 3.26
N THR A 62 3.85 -3.05 3.26
CA THR A 62 2.40 -3.24 3.36
C THR A 62 1.75 -2.64 2.14
N LEU A 63 0.85 -3.42 1.54
CA LEU A 63 0.10 -3.00 0.36
C LEU A 63 -1.35 -2.78 0.74
N TRP A 64 -1.93 -1.69 0.22
CA TRP A 64 -3.21 -1.18 0.63
C TRP A 64 -4.06 -0.78 -0.58
N TYR A 65 -5.36 -1.05 -0.51
CA TYR A 65 -6.29 -0.72 -1.58
C TYR A 65 -7.48 0.07 -1.05
N ARG A 66 -7.85 1.12 -1.78
CA ARG A 66 -9.09 1.87 -1.60
C ARG A 66 -9.89 1.80 -2.89
N LYS A 67 -11.13 1.27 -2.81
CA LYS A 67 -12.07 1.33 -3.94
C LYS A 67 -12.44 2.80 -4.16
N GLY A 68 -12.13 3.35 -5.32
CA GLY A 68 -12.58 4.70 -5.69
C GLY A 68 -13.99 4.68 -6.24
N ARG A 69 -14.48 5.88 -6.58
CA ARG A 69 -15.81 6.06 -7.17
C ARG A 69 -15.76 5.70 -8.65
N SER A 70 -16.78 5.03 -9.15
CA SER A 70 -16.94 4.86 -10.59
C SER A 70 -17.35 6.20 -11.18
N LEU A 71 -16.56 6.70 -12.12
CA LEU A 71 -16.92 7.81 -12.98
C LEU A 71 -17.13 7.21 -14.37
N LEU A 72 -18.34 7.36 -14.92
CA LEU A 72 -18.70 6.90 -16.27
C LEU A 72 -18.48 5.39 -16.49
N GLY A 73 -18.70 4.55 -15.48
CA GLY A 73 -18.55 3.10 -15.58
C GLY A 73 -17.11 2.59 -15.40
N LEU A 74 -16.11 3.48 -15.39
CA LEU A 74 -14.73 3.14 -15.08
C LEU A 74 -14.49 3.28 -13.57
N ALA A 75 -14.39 2.15 -12.88
CA ALA A 75 -14.01 2.15 -11.47
C ALA A 75 -12.48 2.29 -11.36
N ALA A 76 -12.02 3.48 -10.98
CA ALA A 76 -10.64 3.67 -10.53
C ALA A 76 -10.54 3.39 -9.03
N GLY A 77 -9.53 2.64 -8.61
CA GLY A 77 -9.11 2.50 -7.22
C GLY A 77 -7.78 3.18 -6.98
N ASP A 78 -7.49 3.43 -5.71
CA ASP A 78 -6.18 3.91 -5.29
C ASP A 78 -5.44 2.76 -4.58
N VAL A 79 -4.16 2.61 -4.90
CA VAL A 79 -3.26 1.66 -4.25
C VAL A 79 -2.18 2.47 -3.54
N ALA A 80 -1.85 2.07 -2.33
CA ALA A 80 -0.72 2.60 -1.59
C ALA A 80 0.17 1.46 -1.11
N MET A 81 1.48 1.64 -1.24
CA MET A 81 2.48 0.78 -0.64
C MET A 81 3.28 1.61 0.36
N ALA A 82 3.38 1.11 1.60
CA ALA A 82 4.33 1.64 2.58
C ALA A 82 5.43 0.60 2.73
N LEU A 83 6.67 1.01 2.45
CA LEU A 83 7.89 0.22 2.57
C LEU A 83 8.69 0.80 3.72
N TRP A 84 9.05 -0.05 4.67
CA TRP A 84 10.01 0.28 5.71
C TRP A 84 11.30 -0.48 5.44
N GLU A 85 12.42 0.22 5.51
CA GLU A 85 13.76 -0.31 5.28
C GLU A 85 14.66 0.10 6.44
N LEU A 86 15.43 -0.86 6.95
CA LEU A 86 16.50 -0.63 7.91
C LEU A 86 17.83 -0.78 7.20
N GLU A 87 18.52 0.33 7.00
CA GLU A 87 19.85 0.36 6.42
C GLU A 87 20.86 0.78 7.49
N GLU A 88 21.81 -0.10 7.79
CA GLU A 88 22.80 0.02 8.88
C GLU A 88 22.16 0.27 10.25
N SER A 89 21.78 1.51 10.54
CA SER A 89 21.12 1.95 11.78
C SER A 89 20.09 3.06 11.52
N ARG A 90 19.67 3.23 10.27
CA ARG A 90 18.72 4.25 9.84
C ARG A 90 17.47 3.58 9.27
N ALA A 91 16.34 3.84 9.92
CA ALA A 91 15.05 3.48 9.40
C ALA A 91 14.56 4.55 8.41
N SER A 92 14.11 4.12 7.23
CA SER A 92 13.41 4.97 6.29
C SER A 92 12.05 4.38 5.95
N THR A 93 11.09 5.26 5.66
CA THR A 93 9.77 4.88 5.16
C THR A 93 9.57 5.47 3.78
N THR A 94 9.33 4.62 2.79
CA THR A 94 8.94 5.01 1.44
C THR A 94 7.46 4.73 1.22
N VAL A 95 6.72 5.75 0.79
CA VAL A 95 5.30 5.64 0.45
C VAL A 95 5.11 5.86 -1.04
N MET A 96 4.58 4.85 -1.72
CA MET A 96 4.27 4.89 -3.14
C MET A 96 2.77 4.78 -3.37
N THR A 97 2.23 5.51 -4.35
CA THR A 97 0.80 5.48 -4.68
C THR A 97 0.52 5.36 -6.17
N TRP A 98 -0.49 4.57 -6.51
CA TRP A 98 -0.96 4.37 -7.88
C TRP A 98 -2.47 4.59 -7.96
N ARG A 99 -2.94 5.01 -9.13
CA ARG A 99 -4.34 4.90 -9.51
C ARG A 99 -4.47 3.71 -10.46
N VAL A 100 -5.34 2.76 -10.12
CA VAL A 100 -5.55 1.50 -10.85
C VAL A 100 -6.98 1.36 -11.32
#